data_AF-A0A536FYG1-F1
#
_entry.id   AF-A0A536FYG1-F1
#
_cell.length_a   1.000
_cell.length_b   1.000
_cell.length_c   1.000
_cell.angle_alpha   90.00
_cell.angle_beta   90.00
_cell.angle_gamma   90.00
#
_symmetry.space_group_name_H-M   'P 1'
#
loop_
_entity.id
_entity.type
_entity.pdbx_description
1 polymer ?
#
loop_
_entity_poly.entity_id
_entity_poly.type
_entity_poly.pdbx_seq_one_letter_code
_entity_poly.pdbx_strand_id
1 'polypeptide(L)'
;MKGARGWVIAGAIAIVIAVAAVLLQPRQDSPEHSTDSDAANGASAALLFSQAMGHPTDQITGSFGAPAERSVMFVFTPTSPYTADEADRIHQWVLASGGILIYASEQADPELDRAFGVKRLGGFVSGVEYQGTPVVDGVIRVAGGDGMMPLDPSPNQVPILRTGSGFVAGFVQRIGLGQLVVLADPLVICNGYLERADNGRLLADLLSVGGADAHVAFDEYHHGLTVSDFAPQAWVSTPWGAALLWLLVAVFFGLVLRGRRFGPIIERQAEVARSDAEWSVAVGQLLRRSSARGVTLGLLAGATERAVAARTGLPLQPRERFWNALWVRAPEVAAELAQIETSLYTSSSTERDLLTAASRLHAIAHPRPKNLAGPGR
;
A
#
# COMPACT_ATOMS: atom_id res chain seq x y z
N MET A 1 -23.47 10.97 -22.04
CA MET A 1 -23.81 10.11 -20.89
C MET A 1 -22.71 9.09 -20.54
N LYS A 2 -21.42 9.47 -20.47
CA LYS A 2 -20.29 8.56 -20.17
C LYS A 2 -19.70 8.71 -18.75
N GLY A 3 -20.21 9.63 -17.92
CA GLY A 3 -19.68 9.93 -16.59
C GLY A 3 -20.26 9.10 -15.43
N ALA A 4 -21.42 8.46 -15.60
CA ALA A 4 -22.11 7.76 -14.52
C ALA A 4 -21.46 6.41 -14.14
N ARG A 5 -20.74 5.76 -15.07
CA ARG A 5 -20.16 4.43 -14.86
C ARG A 5 -18.99 4.42 -13.87
N GLY A 6 -18.21 5.51 -13.79
CA GLY A 6 -17.06 5.59 -12.87
C GLY A 6 -17.47 5.68 -11.40
N TRP A 7 -18.57 6.38 -11.10
CA TRP A 7 -19.08 6.55 -9.74
C TRP A 7 -19.72 5.27 -9.18
N VAL A 8 -20.37 4.48 -10.05
CA VAL A 8 -20.93 3.18 -9.66
C VAL A 8 -19.81 2.19 -9.31
N ILE A 9 -18.71 2.21 -10.05
CA ILE A 9 -17.54 1.35 -9.76
C ILE A 9 -16.85 1.78 -8.47
N ALA A 10 -16.65 3.09 -8.26
CA ALA A 10 -16.07 3.60 -7.02
C ALA A 10 -16.96 3.32 -5.79
N GLY A 11 -18.28 3.46 -5.93
CA GLY A 11 -19.24 3.10 -4.89
C GLY A 11 -19.23 1.60 -4.57
N ALA A 12 -19.17 0.74 -5.59
CA ALA A 12 -19.07 -0.71 -5.40
C ALA A 12 -17.76 -1.10 -4.71
N ILE A 13 -16.63 -0.50 -5.07
CA ILE A 13 -15.34 -0.73 -4.41
C ILE A 13 -15.37 -0.26 -2.94
N ALA A 14 -15.95 0.91 -2.65
CA ALA A 14 -16.09 1.40 -1.28
C ALA A 14 -16.98 0.47 -0.43
N ILE A 15 -18.07 -0.06 -1.00
CA ILE A 15 -18.92 -1.04 -0.33
C ILE A 15 -18.17 -2.35 -0.09
N VAL A 16 -17.40 -2.84 -1.07
CA VAL A 16 -16.57 -4.05 -0.90
C VAL A 16 -15.51 -3.85 0.18
N ILE A 17 -14.86 -2.68 0.23
CA ILE A 17 -13.90 -2.34 1.28
C ILE A 17 -14.59 -2.22 2.64
N ALA A 18 -15.77 -1.62 2.73
CA ALA A 18 -16.52 -1.51 3.97
C ALA A 18 -17.02 -2.88 4.46
N VAL A 19 -17.50 -3.74 3.56
CA VAL A 19 -17.91 -5.11 3.85
C VAL A 19 -16.70 -5.96 4.25
N ALA A 20 -15.56 -5.81 3.58
CA ALA A 20 -14.32 -6.45 3.98
C ALA A 20 -13.86 -5.93 5.35
N ALA A 21 -13.92 -4.63 5.62
CA ALA A 21 -13.55 -4.06 6.92
C ALA A 21 -14.45 -4.52 8.07
N VAL A 22 -15.75 -4.77 7.81
CA VAL A 22 -16.68 -5.33 8.80
C VAL A 22 -16.48 -6.84 8.97
N LEU A 23 -16.23 -7.58 7.89
CA LEU A 23 -15.98 -9.03 7.93
C LEU A 23 -14.58 -9.39 8.47
N LEU A 24 -13.61 -8.48 8.38
CA LEU A 24 -12.24 -8.62 8.86
C LEU A 24 -12.00 -7.82 10.16
N GLN A 25 -13.05 -7.41 10.90
CA GLN A 25 -12.84 -6.89 12.25
C GLN A 25 -12.08 -7.96 13.07
N PRO A 26 -10.98 -7.60 13.73
CA PRO A 26 -10.25 -8.55 14.55
C PRO A 26 -11.22 -9.11 15.58
N ARG A 27 -11.29 -10.45 15.67
CA ARG A 27 -12.04 -11.10 16.73
C ARG A 27 -11.48 -10.54 18.05
N GLN A 28 -12.33 -9.93 18.86
CA GLN A 28 -11.98 -9.45 20.20
C GLN A 28 -11.87 -10.64 21.18
N ASP A 29 -11.27 -11.73 20.70
CA ASP A 29 -11.40 -13.07 21.27
C ASP A 29 -10.09 -13.83 21.03
N SER A 30 -9.54 -14.42 22.08
CA SER A 30 -8.35 -15.28 22.08
C SER A 30 -8.70 -16.56 22.85
N PRO A 31 -9.36 -17.53 22.19
CA PRO A 31 -9.82 -18.76 22.84
C PRO A 31 -8.67 -19.62 23.36
N GLU A 32 -7.46 -19.45 22.83
CA GLU A 32 -6.21 -20.07 23.29
C GLU A 32 -5.48 -19.28 24.39
N HIS A 33 -5.91 -18.05 24.68
CA HIS A 33 -5.33 -17.18 25.71
C HIS A 33 -3.87 -16.78 25.46
N SER A 34 -3.52 -16.46 24.21
CA SER A 34 -2.17 -16.01 23.86
C SER A 34 -1.80 -14.69 24.56
N THR A 35 -0.53 -14.55 24.92
CA THR A 35 0.03 -13.29 25.46
C THR A 35 0.18 -12.18 24.41
N ASP A 36 0.03 -12.48 23.12
CA ASP A 36 0.01 -11.49 22.03
C ASP A 36 -1.38 -10.86 21.82
N SER A 37 -2.39 -11.27 22.59
CA SER A 37 -3.76 -10.79 22.47
C SER A 37 -4.18 -9.89 23.63
N ASP A 38 -4.69 -8.70 23.28
CA ASP A 38 -5.34 -7.75 24.19
C ASP A 38 -6.85 -8.02 24.40
N ALA A 39 -7.37 -9.12 23.84
CA ALA A 39 -8.75 -9.54 24.07
C ALA A 39 -9.02 -9.81 25.56
N ALA A 40 -10.29 -9.81 25.99
CA ALA A 40 -10.65 -10.06 27.39
C ALA A 40 -10.23 -11.45 27.89
N ASN A 41 -10.15 -12.42 26.99
CA ASN A 41 -9.64 -13.77 27.25
C ASN A 41 -8.20 -13.99 26.75
N GLY A 42 -7.49 -12.93 26.33
CA GLY A 42 -6.03 -13.00 26.11
C GLY A 42 -5.25 -12.90 27.42
N ALA A 43 -3.93 -13.09 27.34
CA ALA A 43 -3.02 -13.09 28.50
C ALA A 43 -1.96 -11.97 28.48
N SER A 44 -2.07 -10.98 27.59
CA SER A 44 -1.10 -9.87 27.50
C SER A 44 -0.93 -9.11 28.83
N ALA A 45 -2.00 -8.95 29.60
CA ALA A 45 -1.97 -8.33 30.92
C ALA A 45 -1.23 -9.19 31.95
N ALA A 46 -1.27 -10.52 31.87
CA ALA A 46 -0.50 -11.39 32.76
C ALA A 46 1.01 -11.25 32.50
N LEU A 47 1.40 -11.14 31.22
CA LEU A 47 2.77 -10.85 30.81
C LEU A 47 3.22 -9.49 31.33
N LEU A 48 2.44 -8.44 31.09
CA LEU A 48 2.75 -7.08 31.56
C LEU A 48 2.78 -6.97 33.08
N PHE A 49 1.88 -7.68 33.77
CA PHE A 49 1.84 -7.73 35.23
C PHE A 49 3.10 -8.39 35.80
N SER A 50 3.58 -9.47 35.17
CA SER A 50 4.85 -10.12 35.55
C SER A 50 6.03 -9.16 35.45
N GLN A 51 6.11 -8.40 34.36
CA GLN A 51 7.14 -7.36 34.17
C GLN A 51 7.02 -6.24 35.20
N ALA A 52 5.80 -5.76 35.45
CA ALA A 52 5.54 -4.70 36.43
C ALA A 52 5.89 -5.10 37.87
N MET A 53 5.78 -6.39 38.19
CA MET A 53 6.19 -6.98 39.48
C MET A 53 7.71 -7.15 39.60
N GLY A 54 8.49 -6.87 38.55
CA GLY A 54 9.95 -6.92 38.55
C GLY A 54 10.54 -8.23 38.01
N HIS A 55 9.71 -9.17 37.54
CA HIS A 55 10.20 -10.42 37.00
C HIS A 55 10.76 -10.24 35.58
N PRO A 56 12.00 -10.70 35.29
CA PRO A 56 12.46 -10.84 33.92
C PRO A 56 11.49 -11.75 33.15
N THR A 57 10.87 -11.24 32.09
CA THR A 57 9.76 -11.95 31.42
C THR A 57 10.04 -12.06 29.93
N ASP A 58 9.97 -13.27 29.39
CA ASP A 58 10.14 -13.56 27.96
C ASP A 58 9.02 -14.49 27.44
N GLN A 59 8.80 -14.47 26.12
CA GLN A 59 7.95 -15.42 25.42
C GLN A 59 8.83 -16.47 24.72
N ILE A 60 8.51 -17.74 24.90
CA ILE A 60 9.16 -18.85 24.19
C ILE A 60 8.55 -18.89 22.78
N THR A 61 9.33 -18.49 21.78
CA THR A 61 8.90 -18.47 20.37
C THR A 61 9.95 -19.12 19.46
N GLY A 62 9.52 -19.64 18.31
CA GLY A 62 10.39 -20.18 17.26
C GLY A 62 11.00 -21.55 17.54
N SER A 63 11.65 -21.76 18.69
CA SER A 63 12.17 -23.06 19.13
C SER A 63 11.80 -23.35 20.57
N PHE A 64 11.32 -24.56 20.83
CA PHE A 64 10.94 -24.98 22.17
C PHE A 64 12.12 -25.51 22.98
N GLY A 65 12.24 -25.02 24.22
CA GLY A 65 13.24 -25.46 25.18
C GLY A 65 12.77 -25.22 26.60
N ALA A 66 13.33 -25.97 27.55
CA ALA A 66 13.06 -25.71 28.96
C ALA A 66 13.62 -24.33 29.35
N PRO A 67 12.89 -23.55 30.16
CA PRO A 67 13.37 -22.28 30.69
C PRO A 67 14.61 -22.42 31.58
N ALA A 68 15.12 -21.28 32.06
CA ALA A 68 16.21 -21.24 33.03
C ALA A 68 15.88 -22.03 34.32
N GLU A 69 16.91 -22.45 35.06
CA GLU A 69 16.71 -23.11 36.35
C GLU A 69 15.94 -22.20 37.32
N ARG A 70 15.08 -22.78 38.15
CA ARG A 70 14.27 -22.05 39.16
C ARG A 70 13.43 -20.90 38.59
N SER A 71 13.01 -21.00 37.33
CA SER A 71 12.11 -20.03 36.70
C SER A 71 10.66 -20.52 36.73
N VAL A 72 9.74 -19.61 36.38
CA VAL A 72 8.31 -19.88 36.21
C VAL A 72 8.01 -20.02 34.72
N MET A 73 7.17 -20.98 34.35
CA MET A 73 6.67 -21.18 33.00
C MET A 73 5.15 -21.19 33.00
N PHE A 74 4.53 -20.36 32.18
CA PHE A 74 3.09 -20.39 31.92
C PHE A 74 2.83 -21.14 30.60
N VAL A 75 1.91 -22.09 30.67
CA VAL A 75 1.35 -22.77 29.50
C VAL A 75 -0.15 -22.51 29.52
N PHE A 76 -0.60 -21.66 28.62
CA PHE A 76 -2.02 -21.49 28.29
C PHE A 76 -2.46 -22.57 27.30
N THR A 77 -3.76 -22.70 27.05
CA THR A 77 -4.38 -23.77 26.26
C THR A 77 -3.63 -24.02 24.93
N PRO A 78 -2.78 -25.07 24.83
CA PRO A 78 -1.94 -25.27 23.65
C PRO A 78 -2.79 -25.56 22.41
N THR A 79 -2.43 -24.94 21.29
CA THR A 79 -3.12 -25.18 20.00
C THR A 79 -2.41 -26.25 19.17
N SER A 80 -1.09 -26.37 19.32
CA SER A 80 -0.30 -27.49 18.81
C SER A 80 0.07 -28.41 19.97
N PRO A 81 -0.08 -29.73 19.81
CA PRO A 81 0.20 -30.68 20.88
C PRO A 81 1.69 -30.71 21.19
N TYR A 82 2.01 -30.90 22.47
CA TYR A 82 3.36 -31.22 22.90
C TYR A 82 3.76 -32.61 22.40
N THR A 83 5.02 -32.78 22.04
CA THR A 83 5.60 -34.11 21.86
C THR A 83 5.99 -34.74 23.20
N ALA A 84 6.10 -36.06 23.23
CA ALA A 84 6.53 -36.80 24.43
C ALA A 84 7.91 -36.31 24.94
N ASP A 85 8.85 -36.03 24.04
CA ASP A 85 10.18 -35.54 24.38
C ASP A 85 10.15 -34.11 24.97
N GLU A 86 9.24 -33.26 24.49
CA GLU A 86 9.05 -31.91 25.02
C GLU A 86 8.42 -31.95 26.41
N ALA A 87 7.36 -32.73 26.59
CA ALA A 87 6.71 -32.91 27.89
C ALA A 87 7.66 -33.54 28.92
N ASP A 88 8.43 -34.57 28.56
CA ASP A 88 9.43 -35.18 29.43
C ASP A 88 10.54 -34.17 29.79
N ARG A 89 10.95 -33.31 28.87
CA ARG A 89 11.95 -32.26 29.13
C ARG A 89 11.45 -31.23 30.15
N ILE A 90 10.20 -30.77 30.03
CA ILE A 90 9.60 -29.85 31.02
C ILE A 90 9.42 -30.56 32.36
N HIS A 91 8.99 -31.83 32.38
CA HIS A 91 8.91 -32.60 33.61
C HIS A 91 10.27 -32.74 34.31
N GLN A 92 11.35 -33.04 33.57
CA GLN A 92 12.70 -33.09 34.13
C GLN A 92 13.18 -31.74 34.65
N TRP A 93 12.85 -30.65 33.97
CA TRP A 93 13.14 -29.29 34.42
C TRP A 93 12.44 -28.95 35.75
N VAL A 94 11.14 -29.27 35.88
CA VAL A 94 10.43 -29.13 37.16
C VAL A 94 11.07 -30.01 38.23
N LEU A 95 11.28 -31.30 37.93
CA LEU A 95 11.78 -32.29 38.89
C LEU A 95 13.17 -31.97 39.42
N ALA A 96 14.12 -31.65 38.54
CA ALA A 96 15.54 -31.59 38.86
C ALA A 96 16.13 -30.17 38.84
N SER A 97 15.51 -29.22 38.13
CA SER A 97 16.02 -27.84 37.99
C SER A 97 15.26 -26.82 38.83
N GLY A 98 14.29 -27.27 39.63
CA GLY A 98 13.48 -26.40 40.49
C GLY A 98 12.48 -25.53 39.74
N GLY A 99 12.14 -25.91 38.50
CA GLY A 99 11.19 -25.18 37.68
C GLY A 99 9.77 -25.15 38.27
N ILE A 100 9.03 -24.08 37.99
CA ILE A 100 7.62 -23.95 38.38
C ILE A 100 6.79 -23.90 37.11
N LEU A 101 5.98 -24.93 36.88
CA LEU A 101 5.06 -24.98 35.75
C LEU A 101 3.66 -24.55 36.19
N ILE A 102 3.12 -23.52 35.55
CA ILE A 102 1.72 -23.10 35.66
C ILE A 102 1.03 -23.52 34.37
N TYR A 103 0.33 -24.64 34.44
CA TYR A 103 -0.41 -25.21 33.32
C TYR A 103 -1.89 -24.84 33.45
N ALA A 104 -2.27 -23.78 32.74
CA ALA A 104 -3.62 -23.24 32.73
C ALA A 104 -4.27 -23.59 31.39
N SER A 105 -5.07 -24.65 31.36
CA SER A 105 -5.67 -25.11 30.10
C SER A 105 -7.06 -25.69 30.29
N GLU A 106 -7.98 -25.25 29.43
CA GLU A 106 -9.33 -25.82 29.31
C GLU A 106 -9.29 -27.19 28.62
N GLN A 107 -8.31 -27.40 27.75
CA GLN A 107 -8.15 -28.63 26.96
C GLN A 107 -7.00 -29.49 27.50
N ALA A 108 -7.15 -30.81 27.40
CA ALA A 108 -6.08 -31.72 27.76
C ALA A 108 -5.03 -31.75 26.65
N ASP A 109 -3.78 -31.44 26.97
CA ASP A 109 -2.64 -31.89 26.17
C ASP A 109 -2.25 -33.30 26.64
N PRO A 110 -2.32 -34.35 25.79
CA PRO A 110 -2.10 -35.73 26.22
C PRO A 110 -0.71 -35.99 26.80
N GLU A 111 0.33 -35.32 26.30
CA GLU A 111 1.70 -35.58 26.72
C GLU A 111 2.04 -34.84 28.02
N LEU A 112 1.59 -33.60 28.19
CA LEU A 112 1.69 -32.88 29.46
C LEU A 112 0.83 -33.55 30.55
N ASP A 113 -0.42 -33.91 30.24
CA ASP A 113 -1.29 -34.60 31.19
C ASP A 113 -0.67 -35.95 31.62
N ARG A 114 -0.05 -36.69 30.69
CA ARG A 114 0.69 -37.94 30.98
C ARG A 114 1.92 -37.69 31.85
N ALA A 115 2.76 -36.73 31.47
CA ALA A 115 4.02 -36.44 32.16
C ALA A 115 3.81 -35.97 33.60
N PHE A 116 2.76 -35.18 33.84
CA PHE A 116 2.45 -34.59 35.15
C PHE A 116 1.35 -35.33 35.93
N GLY A 117 0.75 -36.37 35.35
CA GLY A 117 -0.34 -37.13 35.98
C GLY A 117 -1.59 -36.29 36.21
N VAL A 118 -1.91 -35.40 35.26
CA VAL A 118 -3.13 -34.58 35.29
C VAL A 118 -4.29 -35.44 34.81
N LYS A 119 -5.36 -35.48 35.59
CA LYS A 119 -6.59 -36.19 35.24
C LYS A 119 -7.77 -35.23 35.27
N ARG A 120 -8.69 -35.39 34.32
CA ARG A 120 -9.89 -34.57 34.14
C ARG A 120 -11.12 -35.48 34.18
N LEU A 121 -12.18 -35.08 34.90
CA LEU A 121 -13.36 -35.93 35.18
C LEU A 121 -14.30 -36.14 33.99
N GLY A 122 -14.06 -35.49 32.85
CA GLY A 122 -14.94 -35.55 31.68
C GLY A 122 -16.22 -34.74 31.89
N GLY A 123 -16.66 -34.05 30.83
CA GLY A 123 -17.84 -33.18 30.87
C GLY A 123 -17.56 -31.81 31.50
N PHE A 124 -18.48 -30.87 31.26
CA PHE A 124 -18.33 -29.48 31.68
C PHE A 124 -19.21 -29.18 32.89
N VAL A 125 -18.66 -28.40 33.82
CA VAL A 125 -19.40 -27.82 34.95
C VAL A 125 -19.28 -26.30 34.88
N SER A 126 -20.14 -25.58 35.61
CA SER A 126 -20.07 -24.11 35.67
C SER A 126 -18.73 -23.64 36.23
N GLY A 127 -18.10 -22.70 35.51
CA GLY A 127 -16.81 -22.10 35.84
C GLY A 127 -16.87 -20.66 36.35
N VAL A 128 -18.07 -20.14 36.62
CA VAL A 128 -18.27 -18.69 36.83
C VAL A 128 -17.51 -18.16 38.04
N GLU A 129 -17.39 -18.98 39.09
CA GLU A 129 -16.76 -18.61 40.34
C GLU A 129 -16.12 -19.81 41.03
N TYR A 130 -14.96 -19.59 41.63
CA TYR A 130 -14.21 -20.57 42.40
C TYR A 130 -13.86 -20.03 43.79
N GLN A 131 -13.95 -20.90 44.79
CA GLN A 131 -13.51 -20.66 46.16
C GLN A 131 -12.05 -21.09 46.30
N GLY A 132 -11.22 -20.21 46.86
CA GLY A 132 -9.85 -20.52 47.24
C GLY A 132 -9.81 -21.46 48.45
N THR A 133 -8.86 -22.38 48.47
CA THR A 133 -8.56 -23.17 49.66
C THR A 133 -7.51 -22.46 50.51
N PRO A 134 -7.33 -22.83 51.80
CA PRO A 134 -6.30 -22.23 52.66
C PRO A 134 -4.86 -22.39 52.17
N VAL A 135 -4.62 -23.10 51.07
CA VAL A 135 -3.31 -23.26 50.43
C VAL A 135 -2.89 -21.97 49.70
N VAL A 136 -3.85 -21.20 49.19
CA VAL A 136 -3.62 -19.91 48.52
C VAL A 136 -4.00 -18.77 49.46
N ASP A 137 -3.04 -18.37 50.31
CA ASP A 137 -3.30 -17.39 51.37
C ASP A 137 -3.73 -16.01 50.84
N GLY A 138 -4.88 -15.54 51.31
CA GLY A 138 -5.48 -14.28 50.86
C GLY A 138 -6.28 -14.36 49.55
N VAL A 139 -6.37 -15.53 48.91
CA VAL A 139 -7.30 -15.77 47.79
C VAL A 139 -8.55 -16.43 48.36
N ILE A 140 -9.62 -15.65 48.55
CA ILE A 140 -10.89 -16.17 49.05
C ILE A 140 -11.70 -16.68 47.86
N ARG A 141 -11.73 -15.90 46.78
CA ARG A 141 -12.62 -16.16 45.64
C ARG A 141 -12.08 -15.58 44.35
N VAL A 142 -12.21 -16.33 43.27
CA VAL A 142 -11.82 -15.90 41.93
C VAL A 142 -12.96 -16.12 40.94
N ALA A 143 -13.06 -15.27 39.94
CA ALA A 143 -14.04 -15.35 38.87
C ALA A 143 -13.44 -16.06 37.65
N GLY A 144 -14.25 -16.87 36.96
CA GLY A 144 -13.83 -17.66 35.79
C GLY A 144 -14.81 -17.60 34.62
N GLY A 145 -14.64 -18.52 33.67
CA GLY A 145 -15.45 -18.67 32.46
C GLY A 145 -16.84 -19.23 32.68
N ASP A 146 -17.57 -19.44 31.58
CA ASP A 146 -18.92 -20.03 31.66
C ASP A 146 -18.88 -21.52 32.06
N GLY A 147 -17.85 -22.26 31.63
CA GLY A 147 -17.69 -23.67 31.97
C GLY A 147 -16.25 -24.15 31.92
N MET A 148 -15.97 -25.19 32.71
CA MET A 148 -14.66 -25.83 32.77
C MET A 148 -14.81 -27.34 32.92
N MET A 149 -13.76 -28.10 32.56
CA MET A 149 -13.72 -29.53 32.79
C MET A 149 -12.98 -29.84 34.11
N PRO A 150 -13.67 -30.40 35.13
CA PRO A 150 -13.08 -30.59 36.45
C PRO A 150 -11.84 -31.46 36.47
N LEU A 151 -10.94 -31.19 37.41
CA LEU A 151 -9.76 -32.01 37.69
C LEU A 151 -10.11 -33.15 38.66
N ASP A 152 -9.42 -34.27 38.50
CA ASP A 152 -9.47 -35.44 39.39
C ASP A 152 -8.10 -35.62 40.09
N PRO A 153 -7.79 -34.78 41.10
CA PRO A 153 -6.48 -34.79 41.72
C PRO A 153 -6.24 -36.09 42.50
N SER A 154 -5.04 -36.63 42.37
CA SER A 154 -4.54 -37.74 43.18
C SER A 154 -4.08 -37.26 44.57
N PRO A 155 -3.79 -38.16 45.54
CA PRO A 155 -3.51 -37.75 46.93
C PRO A 155 -2.31 -36.81 47.16
N ASN A 156 -1.38 -36.71 46.20
CA ASN A 156 -0.24 -35.79 46.25
C ASN A 156 -0.50 -34.45 45.53
N GLN A 157 -1.66 -34.30 44.91
CA GLN A 157 -2.12 -33.08 44.24
C GLN A 157 -3.12 -32.38 45.17
N VAL A 158 -2.71 -31.21 45.68
CA VAL A 158 -3.48 -30.47 46.68
C VAL A 158 -4.39 -29.46 45.99
N PRO A 159 -5.72 -29.55 46.12
CA PRO A 159 -6.65 -28.60 45.51
C PRO A 159 -6.46 -27.18 46.04
N ILE A 160 -6.37 -26.21 45.12
CA ILE A 160 -6.25 -24.78 45.44
C ILE A 160 -7.51 -23.98 45.10
N LEU A 161 -8.30 -24.45 44.14
CA LEU A 161 -9.56 -23.82 43.72
C LEU A 161 -10.66 -24.87 43.59
N ARG A 162 -11.87 -24.53 44.04
CA ARG A 162 -13.06 -25.37 43.90
C ARG A 162 -14.28 -24.59 43.43
N THR A 163 -15.13 -25.21 42.61
CA THR A 163 -16.45 -24.65 42.28
C THR A 163 -17.36 -24.64 43.50
N GLY A 164 -18.48 -23.89 43.44
CA GLY A 164 -19.53 -23.96 44.46
C GLY A 164 -20.17 -25.34 44.63
N SER A 165 -20.07 -26.20 43.61
CA SER A 165 -20.49 -27.62 43.65
C SER A 165 -19.40 -28.59 44.14
N GLY A 166 -18.22 -28.08 44.52
CA GLY A 166 -17.14 -28.86 45.11
C GLY A 166 -16.15 -29.49 44.12
N PHE A 167 -16.35 -29.32 42.82
CA PHE A 167 -15.41 -29.80 41.79
C PHE A 167 -14.09 -29.04 41.86
N VAL A 168 -12.98 -29.72 41.59
CA VAL A 168 -11.64 -29.11 41.65
C VAL A 168 -11.37 -28.37 40.33
N ALA A 169 -11.10 -27.08 40.45
CA ALA A 169 -10.78 -26.19 39.33
C ALA A 169 -9.27 -25.93 39.21
N GLY A 170 -8.51 -26.18 40.27
CA GLY A 170 -7.06 -26.10 40.23
C GLY A 170 -6.42 -26.86 41.38
N PHE A 171 -5.19 -27.33 41.17
CA PHE A 171 -4.38 -27.97 42.19
C PHE A 171 -2.91 -27.57 42.09
N VAL A 172 -2.18 -27.81 43.17
CA VAL A 172 -0.73 -27.69 43.24
C VAL A 172 -0.10 -29.04 43.60
N GLN A 173 1.06 -29.34 43.06
CA GLN A 173 1.85 -30.53 43.38
C GLN A 173 3.33 -30.17 43.43
N ARG A 174 4.02 -30.58 44.50
CA ARG A 174 5.48 -30.49 44.54
C ARG A 174 6.10 -31.69 43.82
N ILE A 175 7.03 -31.42 42.91
CA ILE A 175 7.69 -32.45 42.09
C ILE A 175 9.20 -32.23 42.20
N GLY A 176 9.88 -33.08 42.98
CA GLY A 176 11.31 -32.94 43.25
C GLY A 176 11.64 -31.57 43.84
N LEU A 177 12.49 -30.82 43.14
CA LEU A 177 12.90 -29.47 43.53
C LEU A 177 11.91 -28.38 43.10
N GLY A 178 11.01 -28.67 42.16
CA GLY A 178 10.08 -27.71 41.57
C GLY A 178 8.63 -27.93 41.98
N GLN A 179 7.74 -27.28 41.25
CA GLN A 179 6.30 -27.26 41.53
C GLN A 179 5.48 -27.23 40.25
N LEU A 180 4.35 -27.92 40.28
CA LEU A 180 3.31 -27.87 39.27
C LEU A 180 2.08 -27.16 39.87
N VAL A 181 1.51 -26.22 39.13
CA VAL A 181 0.19 -25.66 39.37
C VAL A 181 -0.64 -25.93 38.12
N VAL A 182 -1.80 -26.56 38.29
CA VAL A 182 -2.76 -26.79 37.21
C VAL A 182 -4.01 -25.97 37.46
N LEU A 183 -4.46 -25.25 36.45
CA LEU A 183 -5.73 -24.53 36.42
C LEU A 183 -6.57 -25.08 35.25
N ALA A 184 -7.78 -25.55 35.55
CA ALA A 184 -8.71 -26.05 34.54
C ALA A 184 -9.41 -24.93 33.76
N ASP A 185 -9.36 -23.71 34.29
CA ASP A 185 -9.91 -22.51 33.70
C ASP A 185 -8.81 -21.44 33.64
N PRO A 186 -8.26 -21.15 32.45
CA PRO A 186 -7.22 -20.14 32.26
C PRO A 186 -7.73 -18.71 32.41
N LEU A 187 -9.03 -18.48 32.25
CA LEU A 187 -9.61 -17.13 32.33
C LEU A 187 -9.36 -16.50 33.70
N VAL A 188 -9.17 -17.29 34.75
CA VAL A 188 -8.86 -16.77 36.09
C VAL A 188 -7.59 -15.90 36.15
N ILE A 189 -6.70 -16.01 35.16
CA ILE A 189 -5.48 -15.20 35.02
C ILE A 189 -5.41 -14.42 33.69
N CYS A 190 -6.53 -14.26 32.98
CA CYS A 190 -6.61 -13.53 31.70
C CYS A 190 -7.02 -12.06 31.87
N ASN A 191 -6.78 -11.25 30.84
CA ASN A 191 -6.92 -9.79 30.81
C ASN A 191 -8.22 -9.25 31.45
N GLY A 192 -9.37 -9.76 31.01
CA GLY A 192 -10.70 -9.31 31.43
C GLY A 192 -11.13 -9.80 32.82
N TYR A 193 -10.26 -10.55 33.49
CA TYR A 193 -10.53 -11.23 34.76
C TYR A 193 -9.58 -10.83 35.87
N LEU A 194 -8.39 -10.30 35.60
CA LEU A 194 -7.42 -9.91 36.63
C LEU A 194 -7.98 -8.91 37.65
N GLU A 195 -8.87 -8.01 37.23
CA GLU A 195 -9.52 -7.05 38.13
C GLU A 195 -10.76 -7.59 38.84
N ARG A 196 -11.17 -8.84 38.57
CA ARG A 196 -12.33 -9.46 39.19
C ARG A 196 -11.91 -10.17 40.47
N ALA A 197 -12.71 -10.00 41.53
CA ALA A 197 -12.51 -10.67 42.82
C ALA A 197 -11.03 -10.68 43.26
N ASP A 198 -10.46 -11.84 43.60
CA ASP A 198 -9.06 -11.99 44.00
C ASP A 198 -8.16 -12.51 42.86
N ASN A 199 -8.58 -12.41 41.59
CA ASN A 199 -7.84 -12.98 40.44
C ASN A 199 -6.43 -12.40 40.28
N GLY A 200 -6.27 -11.07 40.34
CA GLY A 200 -4.96 -10.44 40.29
C GLY A 200 -4.08 -10.81 41.48
N ARG A 201 -4.67 -11.05 42.66
CA ARG A 201 -3.99 -11.56 43.85
C ARG A 201 -3.50 -12.99 43.62
N LEU A 202 -4.33 -13.86 43.03
CA LEU A 202 -3.95 -15.21 42.63
C LEU A 202 -2.76 -15.18 41.65
N LEU A 203 -2.80 -14.34 40.61
CA LEU A 203 -1.67 -14.21 39.68
C LEU A 203 -0.39 -13.76 40.40
N ALA A 204 -0.48 -12.78 41.31
CA ALA A 204 0.67 -12.34 42.10
C ALA A 204 1.24 -13.45 42.99
N ASP A 205 0.38 -14.27 43.60
CA ASP A 205 0.82 -15.40 44.42
C ASP A 205 1.49 -16.48 43.57
N LEU A 206 0.97 -16.78 42.38
CA LEU A 206 1.58 -17.72 41.43
C LEU A 206 2.97 -17.26 40.97
N LEU A 207 3.15 -15.97 40.69
CA LEU A 207 4.45 -15.40 40.33
C LEU A 207 5.43 -15.44 41.50
N SER A 208 4.94 -15.21 42.73
CA SER A 208 5.78 -15.20 43.94
C SER A 208 6.39 -16.56 44.29
N VAL A 209 5.86 -17.67 43.76
CA VAL A 209 6.38 -19.03 44.02
C VAL A 209 7.85 -19.16 43.61
N GLY A 210 8.28 -18.45 42.55
CA GLY A 210 9.67 -18.45 42.10
C GLY A 210 10.62 -17.59 42.93
N GLY A 211 10.09 -16.71 43.78
CA GLY A 211 10.83 -15.64 44.44
C GLY A 211 10.84 -14.33 43.65
N ALA A 212 11.28 -13.24 44.28
CA ALA A 212 11.09 -11.87 43.78
C ALA A 212 11.66 -11.59 42.39
N ASP A 213 12.76 -12.26 42.01
CA ASP A 213 13.46 -12.02 40.74
C ASP A 213 13.43 -13.24 39.81
N ALA A 214 12.53 -14.21 40.05
CA ALA A 214 12.42 -15.37 39.18
C ALA A 214 12.06 -14.95 37.76
N HIS A 215 12.76 -15.54 36.79
CA HIS A 215 12.43 -15.39 35.39
C HIS A 215 11.06 -16.02 35.11
N VAL A 216 10.24 -15.39 34.28
CA VAL A 216 8.90 -15.84 33.90
C VAL A 216 8.86 -16.03 32.39
N ALA A 217 8.62 -17.26 31.94
CA ALA A 217 8.52 -17.60 30.54
C ALA A 217 7.07 -17.93 30.18
N PHE A 218 6.54 -17.36 29.09
CA PHE A 218 5.24 -17.72 28.53
C PHE A 218 5.43 -18.58 27.28
N ASP A 219 4.79 -19.75 27.24
CA ASP A 219 4.85 -20.63 26.09
C ASP A 219 3.93 -20.12 24.97
N GLU A 220 4.52 -19.46 23.97
CA GLU A 220 3.83 -19.08 22.73
C GLU A 220 4.20 -20.01 21.56
N TYR A 221 5.22 -20.85 21.73
CA TYR A 221 5.61 -21.83 20.71
C TYR A 221 4.46 -22.78 20.41
N HIS A 222 3.72 -23.22 21.43
CA HIS A 222 2.57 -24.12 21.26
C HIS A 222 1.22 -23.41 21.00
N HIS A 223 1.16 -22.08 21.02
CA HIS A 223 0.05 -21.35 20.40
C HIS A 223 0.19 -21.23 18.87
N GLY A 224 1.29 -21.77 18.34
CA GLY A 224 1.62 -21.70 16.92
C GLY A 224 1.99 -20.28 16.50
N LEU A 225 2.62 -20.16 15.34
CA LEU A 225 2.58 -18.90 14.61
C LEU A 225 1.11 -18.65 14.29
N THR A 226 0.47 -17.71 14.99
CA THR A 226 -0.91 -17.39 14.69
C THR A 226 -0.98 -17.07 13.20
N VAL A 227 -1.91 -17.68 12.46
CA VAL A 227 -2.01 -17.45 11.01
C VAL A 227 -2.23 -15.96 10.69
N SER A 228 -2.60 -15.15 11.69
CA SER A 228 -2.49 -13.69 11.69
C SER A 228 -1.08 -13.20 11.35
N ASP A 229 -0.01 -13.68 11.97
CA ASP A 229 1.34 -13.09 11.83
C ASP A 229 1.92 -13.18 10.41
N PHE A 230 1.44 -14.11 9.59
CA PHE A 230 1.83 -14.25 8.19
C PHE A 230 0.74 -13.85 7.19
N ALA A 231 -0.45 -13.44 7.65
CA ALA A 231 -1.44 -12.90 6.76
C ALA A 231 -0.92 -11.55 6.22
N PRO A 232 -0.93 -11.29 4.89
CA PRO A 232 -0.62 -9.97 4.31
C PRO A 232 -1.54 -8.83 4.79
N GLN A 233 -2.39 -9.09 5.77
CA GLN A 233 -3.42 -8.27 6.35
C GLN A 233 -3.08 -7.88 7.80
N ALA A 234 -2.22 -8.62 8.51
CA ALA A 234 -1.91 -8.35 9.92
C ALA A 234 -1.06 -7.11 10.14
N TRP A 235 -0.26 -6.70 9.15
CA TRP A 235 0.39 -5.39 9.22
C TRP A 235 -0.63 -4.24 9.12
N VAL A 236 -1.75 -4.41 8.41
CA VAL A 236 -2.81 -3.40 8.26
C VAL A 236 -3.62 -3.19 9.54
N SER A 237 -3.68 -4.21 10.42
CA SER A 237 -4.32 -4.11 11.75
C SER A 237 -3.45 -3.41 12.80
N THR A 238 -2.18 -3.12 12.51
CA THR A 238 -1.38 -2.24 13.38
C THR A 238 -1.82 -0.78 13.21
N PRO A 239 -1.73 0.07 14.25
CA PRO A 239 -2.03 1.51 14.13
C PRO A 239 -1.25 2.20 13.00
N TRP A 240 -0.03 1.75 12.73
CA TRP A 240 0.83 2.26 11.66
C TRP A 240 0.43 1.75 10.27
N GLY A 241 0.01 0.49 10.13
CA GLY A 241 -0.49 -0.04 8.86
C GLY A 241 -1.82 0.58 8.44
N ALA A 242 -2.72 0.83 9.39
CA ALA A 242 -3.94 1.58 9.17
C ALA A 242 -3.61 3.01 8.68
N ALA A 243 -2.64 3.69 9.30
CA ALA A 243 -2.20 5.01 8.86
C ALA A 243 -1.61 5.01 7.44
N LEU A 244 -0.79 4.00 7.10
CA LEU A 244 -0.21 3.84 5.77
C LEU A 244 -1.28 3.57 4.69
N LEU A 245 -2.29 2.78 5.03
CA LEU A 245 -3.45 2.51 4.18
C LEU A 245 -4.24 3.80 3.91
N TRP A 246 -4.55 4.57 4.96
CA TRP A 246 -5.25 5.85 4.81
C TRP A 246 -4.44 6.88 4.01
N LEU A 247 -3.12 6.89 4.15
CA LEU A 247 -2.22 7.70 3.33
C LEU A 247 -2.33 7.30 1.85
N LEU A 248 -2.32 6.00 1.54
CA LEU A 248 -2.45 5.50 0.17
C LEU A 248 -3.82 5.86 -0.43
N VAL A 249 -4.89 5.73 0.35
CA VAL A 249 -6.25 6.18 -0.02
C VAL A 249 -6.25 7.69 -0.30
N ALA A 250 -5.65 8.52 0.56
CA ALA A 250 -5.55 9.96 0.35
C ALA A 250 -4.75 10.33 -0.91
N VAL A 251 -3.64 9.65 -1.19
CA VAL A 251 -2.84 9.82 -2.42
C VAL A 251 -3.66 9.44 -3.66
N PHE A 252 -4.38 8.32 -3.60
CA PHE A 252 -5.26 7.87 -4.68
C PHE A 252 -6.37 8.89 -4.96
N PHE A 253 -7.08 9.37 -3.94
CA PHE A 253 -8.08 10.43 -4.10
C PHE A 253 -7.45 11.73 -4.62
N GLY A 254 -6.26 12.08 -4.13
CA GLY A 254 -5.49 13.23 -4.62
C GLY A 254 -5.19 13.12 -6.11
N LEU A 255 -4.76 11.95 -6.60
CA LEU A 255 -4.51 11.68 -8.02
C LEU A 255 -5.80 11.71 -8.85
N VAL A 256 -6.89 11.12 -8.36
CA VAL A 256 -8.21 11.14 -9.02
C VAL A 256 -8.74 12.57 -9.13
N LEU A 257 -8.56 13.39 -8.09
CA LEU A 257 -8.95 14.79 -8.08
C LEU A 257 -8.03 15.65 -8.96
N ARG A 258 -6.72 15.36 -8.99
CA ARG A 258 -5.72 16.06 -9.82
C ARG A 258 -6.00 15.93 -11.33
N GLY A 259 -6.70 14.87 -11.75
CA GLY A 259 -7.13 14.66 -13.15
C GLY A 259 -8.44 15.35 -13.54
N ARG A 260 -9.16 15.99 -12.60
CA ARG A 260 -10.44 16.66 -12.89
C ARG A 260 -10.18 18.12 -13.21
N ARG A 261 -10.48 18.51 -14.45
CA ARG A 261 -10.48 19.92 -14.88
C ARG A 261 -11.50 20.69 -14.05
N PHE A 262 -11.04 21.45 -13.07
CA PHE A 262 -11.86 22.44 -12.37
C PHE A 262 -11.96 23.69 -13.25
N GLY A 263 -12.97 23.72 -14.12
CA GLY A 263 -13.31 24.93 -14.86
C GLY A 263 -13.96 24.64 -16.21
N PRO A 264 -14.86 25.53 -16.68
CA PRO A 264 -15.40 25.46 -18.03
C PRO A 264 -14.27 25.59 -19.05
N ILE A 265 -14.38 24.85 -20.16
CA ILE A 265 -13.43 24.94 -21.27
C ILE A 265 -13.58 26.34 -21.87
N ILE A 266 -12.57 27.19 -21.68
CA ILE A 266 -12.49 28.46 -22.38
C ILE A 266 -12.13 28.11 -23.83
N GLU A 267 -13.09 28.23 -24.75
CA GLU A 267 -12.81 28.13 -26.18
C GLU A 267 -11.80 29.21 -26.56
N ARG A 268 -10.66 28.78 -27.11
CA ARG A 268 -9.69 29.70 -27.69
C ARG A 268 -10.38 30.41 -28.85
N GLN A 269 -10.49 31.74 -28.79
CA GLN A 269 -11.04 32.53 -29.91
C GLN A 269 -10.39 32.08 -31.22
N ALA A 270 -11.22 31.78 -32.22
CA ALA A 270 -10.74 31.42 -33.54
C ALA A 270 -9.81 32.52 -34.05
N GLU A 271 -8.58 32.16 -34.36
CA GLU A 271 -7.61 33.09 -34.94
C GLU A 271 -8.19 33.58 -36.26
N VAL A 272 -8.55 34.87 -36.32
CA VAL A 272 -9.00 35.53 -37.55
C VAL A 272 -7.93 35.29 -38.61
N ALA A 273 -8.35 34.87 -39.82
CA ALA A 273 -7.44 34.63 -40.93
C ALA A 273 -6.51 35.84 -41.10
N ARG A 274 -5.22 35.65 -40.78
CA ARG A 274 -4.19 36.68 -40.98
C ARG A 274 -4.22 37.12 -42.43
N SER A 275 -4.26 38.43 -42.66
CA SER A 275 -4.24 39.00 -43.99
C SER A 275 -2.99 38.51 -44.75
N ASP A 276 -3.14 38.07 -46.00
CA ASP A 276 -2.05 37.54 -46.85
C ASP A 276 -0.83 38.49 -46.96
N ALA A 277 -1.03 39.78 -46.65
CA ALA A 277 0.01 40.78 -46.59
C ALA A 277 0.99 40.57 -45.43
N GLU A 278 0.53 40.18 -44.23
CA GLU A 278 1.41 39.96 -43.08
C GLU A 278 2.33 38.75 -43.30
N TRP A 279 1.81 37.70 -43.95
CA TRP A 279 2.59 36.53 -44.30
C TRP A 279 3.69 36.87 -45.33
N SER A 280 3.34 37.66 -46.35
CA SER A 280 4.29 38.11 -47.37
C SER A 280 5.39 38.99 -46.78
N VAL A 281 5.06 39.87 -45.82
CA VAL A 281 6.04 40.69 -45.08
C VAL A 281 6.94 39.81 -44.20
N ALA A 282 6.39 38.84 -43.49
CA ALA A 282 7.15 37.94 -42.62
C ALA A 282 8.13 37.07 -43.42
N VAL A 283 7.69 36.49 -44.54
CA VAL A 283 8.54 35.70 -45.44
C VAL A 283 9.62 36.58 -46.09
N GLY A 284 9.28 37.81 -46.49
CA GLY A 284 10.25 38.77 -47.01
C GLY A 284 11.34 39.13 -45.99
N GLN A 285 10.97 39.35 -44.73
CA GLN A 285 11.92 39.61 -43.64
C GLN A 285 12.81 38.39 -43.36
N LEU A 286 12.26 37.17 -43.42
CA LEU A 286 13.01 35.93 -43.26
C LEU A 286 14.09 35.77 -44.34
N LEU A 287 13.72 35.94 -45.62
CA LEU A 287 14.64 35.85 -46.75
C LEU A 287 15.73 36.92 -46.72
N ARG A 288 15.39 38.13 -46.25
CA ARG A 288 16.36 39.20 -46.04
C ARG A 288 17.36 38.85 -44.93
N ARG A 289 16.88 38.31 -43.79
CA ARG A 289 17.73 37.93 -42.65
C ARG A 289 18.69 36.79 -42.98
N SER A 290 18.25 35.83 -43.80
CA SER A 290 19.08 34.71 -44.23
C SER A 290 20.02 35.04 -45.40
N SER A 291 20.01 36.28 -45.90
CA SER A 291 20.78 36.70 -47.09
C SER A 291 20.55 35.81 -48.33
N ALA A 292 19.37 35.18 -48.43
CA ALA A 292 19.02 34.22 -49.48
C ALA A 292 18.61 34.89 -50.81
N ARG A 293 19.50 35.73 -51.34
CA ARG A 293 19.26 36.60 -52.51
C ARG A 293 19.00 35.81 -53.79
N GLY A 294 19.81 34.79 -54.08
CA GLY A 294 19.62 33.92 -55.25
C GLY A 294 18.31 33.13 -55.20
N VAL A 295 17.93 32.63 -54.03
CA VAL A 295 16.65 31.93 -53.82
C VAL A 295 15.46 32.86 -54.06
N THR A 296 15.55 34.10 -53.55
CA THR A 296 14.51 35.12 -53.75
C THR A 296 14.31 35.43 -55.24
N LEU A 297 15.40 35.62 -55.99
CA LEU A 297 15.33 35.88 -57.43
C LEU A 297 14.80 34.67 -58.23
N GLY A 298 15.17 33.44 -57.86
CA GLY A 298 14.61 32.23 -58.48
C GLY A 298 13.10 32.08 -58.26
N LEU A 299 12.62 32.40 -57.05
CA LEU A 299 11.19 32.41 -56.75
C LEU A 299 10.43 33.46 -57.56
N LEU A 300 11.00 34.67 -57.71
CA LEU A 300 10.41 35.74 -58.52
C LEU A 300 10.42 35.40 -60.01
N ALA A 301 11.48 34.79 -60.53
CA ALA A 301 11.56 34.34 -61.92
C ALA A 301 10.48 33.29 -62.22
N GLY A 302 10.34 32.26 -61.38
CA GLY A 302 9.29 31.25 -61.54
C GLY A 302 7.87 31.79 -61.33
N ALA A 303 7.69 32.84 -60.52
CA ALA A 303 6.42 33.56 -60.44
C ALA A 303 6.13 34.37 -61.71
N THR A 304 7.16 34.97 -62.31
CA THR A 304 7.08 35.72 -63.57
C THR A 304 6.75 34.79 -64.74
N GLU A 305 7.40 33.63 -64.86
CA GLU A 305 7.06 32.62 -65.87
C GLU A 305 5.59 32.21 -65.76
N ARG A 306 5.08 31.97 -64.54
CA ARG A 306 3.65 31.66 -64.29
C ARG A 306 2.72 32.80 -64.75
N ALA A 307 3.05 34.04 -64.42
CA ALA A 307 2.25 35.21 -64.80
C ALA A 307 2.24 35.41 -66.31
N VAL A 308 3.40 35.26 -66.97
CA VAL A 308 3.54 35.32 -68.43
C VAL A 308 2.75 34.19 -69.07
N ALA A 309 2.91 32.95 -68.62
CA ALA A 309 2.18 31.78 -69.11
C ALA A 309 0.67 31.98 -69.04
N ALA A 310 0.16 32.45 -67.89
CA ALA A 310 -1.26 32.76 -67.71
C ALA A 310 -1.76 33.84 -68.67
N ARG A 311 -0.99 34.93 -68.85
CA ARG A 311 -1.36 36.04 -69.75
C ARG A 311 -1.31 35.65 -71.22
N THR A 312 -0.34 34.83 -71.61
CA THR A 312 -0.20 34.35 -72.98
C THR A 312 -1.04 33.11 -73.26
N GLY A 313 -1.67 32.50 -72.25
CA GLY A 313 -2.37 31.21 -72.39
C GLY A 313 -1.44 30.07 -72.83
N LEU A 314 -0.16 30.13 -72.47
CA LEU A 314 0.82 29.10 -72.78
C LEU A 314 0.93 28.10 -71.62
N PRO A 315 1.08 26.80 -71.88
CA PRO A 315 1.33 25.83 -70.81
C PRO A 315 2.75 26.06 -70.24
N LEU A 316 2.85 26.13 -68.91
CA LEU A 316 4.14 26.31 -68.21
C LEU A 316 5.04 25.08 -68.28
N GLN A 317 4.43 23.89 -68.43
CA GLN A 317 5.14 22.61 -68.49
C GLN A 317 4.84 21.88 -69.80
N PRO A 318 5.84 21.24 -70.43
CA PRO A 318 7.27 21.27 -70.10
C PRO A 318 7.92 22.64 -70.34
N ARG A 319 8.86 23.04 -69.47
CA ARG A 319 9.51 24.38 -69.52
C ARG A 319 10.14 24.71 -70.88
N GLU A 320 10.74 23.74 -71.56
CA GLU A 320 11.30 23.92 -72.91
C GLU A 320 10.24 24.32 -73.95
N ARG A 321 9.04 23.72 -73.86
CA ARG A 321 7.92 24.09 -74.75
C ARG A 321 7.39 25.47 -74.43
N PHE A 322 7.36 25.87 -73.16
CA PHE A 322 7.01 27.23 -72.76
C PHE A 322 7.95 28.24 -73.42
N TRP A 323 9.28 28.05 -73.31
CA TRP A 323 10.25 28.96 -73.91
C TRP A 323 10.18 29.01 -75.44
N ASN A 324 10.08 27.84 -76.10
CA ASN A 324 9.94 27.79 -77.56
C ASN A 324 8.67 28.52 -78.03
N ALA A 325 7.54 28.30 -77.34
CA ALA A 325 6.30 28.98 -77.68
C ALA A 325 6.33 30.48 -77.35
N LEU A 326 7.02 30.87 -76.28
CA LEU A 326 7.17 32.27 -75.89
C LEU A 326 8.01 33.05 -76.91
N TRP A 327 9.11 32.47 -77.41
CA TRP A 327 9.93 33.08 -78.47
C TRP A 327 9.16 33.31 -79.77
N VAL A 328 8.22 32.43 -80.10
CA VAL A 328 7.37 32.59 -81.29
C VAL A 328 6.26 33.63 -81.05
N ARG A 329 5.62 33.60 -79.88
CA ARG A 329 4.40 34.38 -79.61
C ARG A 329 4.67 35.79 -79.10
N ALA A 330 5.75 35.99 -78.35
CA ALA A 330 6.13 37.27 -77.75
C ALA A 330 7.67 37.37 -77.66
N PRO A 331 8.37 37.53 -78.80
CA PRO A 331 9.83 37.49 -78.85
C PRO A 331 10.51 38.56 -77.98
N GLU A 332 9.91 39.75 -77.87
CA GLU A 332 10.45 40.83 -77.02
C GLU A 332 10.43 40.44 -75.53
N VAL A 333 9.32 39.85 -75.06
CA VAL A 333 9.18 39.38 -73.67
C VAL A 333 10.10 38.19 -73.41
N ALA A 334 10.25 37.30 -74.37
CA ALA A 334 11.17 36.16 -74.29
C ALA A 334 12.63 36.63 -74.16
N ALA A 335 13.04 37.61 -74.98
CA ALA A 335 14.39 38.18 -74.94
C ALA A 335 14.68 38.85 -73.59
N GLU A 336 13.75 39.66 -73.08
CA GLU A 336 13.91 40.36 -71.82
C GLU A 336 13.98 39.39 -70.63
N LEU A 337 13.08 38.39 -70.59
CA LEU A 337 13.07 37.39 -69.52
C LEU A 337 14.33 36.52 -69.56
N ALA A 338 14.79 36.08 -70.75
CA ALA A 338 16.00 35.27 -70.90
C ALA A 338 17.27 36.03 -70.49
N GLN A 339 17.36 37.33 -70.79
CA GLN A 339 18.47 38.18 -70.36
C GLN A 339 18.54 38.28 -68.83
N ILE A 340 17.38 38.40 -68.17
CA ILE A 340 17.31 38.45 -66.72
C ILE A 340 17.66 37.09 -66.13
N GLU A 341 17.13 35.98 -66.66
CA GLU A 341 17.44 34.64 -66.17
C GLU A 341 18.93 34.30 -66.21
N THR A 342 19.58 34.67 -67.32
CA THR A 342 21.03 34.45 -67.50
C THR A 342 21.86 35.27 -66.50
N SER A 343 21.33 36.39 -66.02
CA SER A 343 21.99 37.29 -65.06
C SER A 343 21.49 37.14 -63.60
N LEU A 344 20.64 36.16 -63.29
CA LEU A 344 20.11 35.96 -61.92
C LEU A 344 21.21 35.69 -60.89
N TYR A 345 22.21 34.88 -61.26
CA TYR A 345 23.31 34.53 -60.36
C TYR A 345 24.20 35.74 -60.07
N THR A 346 24.53 36.55 -61.09
CA THR A 346 25.37 37.75 -60.92
C THR A 346 24.62 38.89 -60.21
N SER A 347 23.32 39.04 -60.48
CA SER A 347 22.44 40.05 -59.85
C SER A 347 22.11 39.76 -58.37
N SER A 348 22.51 38.61 -57.85
CA SER A 348 22.35 38.26 -56.44
C SER A 348 23.46 38.80 -55.52
N SER A 349 24.50 39.43 -56.09
CA SER A 349 25.69 39.90 -55.38
C SER A 349 25.43 41.12 -54.48
N THR A 350 24.59 42.07 -54.91
CA THR A 350 24.22 43.26 -54.12
C THR A 350 22.70 43.41 -53.98
N GLU A 351 22.25 44.10 -52.92
CA GLU A 351 20.82 44.37 -52.68
C GLU A 351 20.22 45.30 -53.75
N ARG A 352 21.04 46.19 -54.30
CA ARG A 352 20.64 47.11 -55.38
C ARG A 352 20.40 46.37 -56.70
N ASP A 353 21.23 45.39 -57.01
CA ASP A 353 21.08 44.54 -58.20
C ASP A 353 19.87 43.61 -58.05
N LEU A 354 19.66 43.04 -56.87
CA LEU A 354 18.47 42.23 -56.57
C LEU A 354 17.18 43.04 -56.77
N LEU A 355 17.12 44.26 -56.24
CA LEU A 355 15.93 45.11 -56.37
C LEU A 355 15.71 45.53 -57.83
N THR A 356 16.78 45.80 -58.57
CA THR A 356 16.70 46.11 -60.00
C THR A 356 16.18 44.91 -60.80
N ALA A 357 16.71 43.71 -60.58
CA ALA A 357 16.25 42.48 -61.23
C ALA A 357 14.78 42.15 -60.85
N ALA A 358 14.42 42.26 -59.58
CA ALA A 358 13.06 42.07 -59.10
C ALA A 358 12.06 43.06 -59.75
N SER A 359 12.46 44.33 -59.89
CA SER A 359 11.61 45.35 -60.54
C SER A 359 11.36 45.07 -62.02
N ARG A 360 12.36 44.54 -62.74
CA ARG A 360 12.22 44.15 -64.15
C ARG A 360 11.34 42.90 -64.31
N LEU A 361 11.56 41.87 -63.48
CA LEU A 361 10.70 40.69 -63.43
C LEU A 361 9.24 41.08 -63.15
N HIS A 362 9.01 41.99 -62.21
CA HIS A 362 7.68 42.51 -61.93
C HIS A 362 7.08 43.27 -63.12
N ALA A 363 7.85 44.09 -63.83
CA ALA A 363 7.38 44.80 -65.02
C ALA A 363 6.98 43.84 -66.16
N ILE A 364 7.71 42.74 -66.33
CA ILE A 364 7.38 41.67 -67.29
C ILE A 364 6.10 40.93 -66.87
N ALA A 365 5.97 40.60 -65.59
CA ALA A 365 4.78 39.92 -65.04
C ALA A 365 3.53 40.81 -65.12
N HIS A 366 3.66 42.11 -64.88
CA HIS A 366 2.57 43.09 -64.81
C HIS A 366 2.87 44.33 -65.67
N PRO A 367 2.76 44.22 -67.00
CA PRO A 367 2.99 45.34 -67.90
C PRO A 367 1.92 46.40 -67.65
N ARG A 368 2.35 47.66 -67.56
CA ARG A 368 1.41 48.78 -67.50
C ARG A 368 0.67 48.88 -68.83
N PRO A 369 -0.65 49.17 -68.84
CA PRO A 369 -1.35 49.44 -70.09
C PRO A 369 -0.67 50.62 -70.80
N LYS A 370 -0.31 50.44 -72.08
CA LYS A 370 0.18 51.54 -72.92
C LYS A 370 -0.94 52.58 -72.99
N ASN A 371 -0.67 53.80 -72.50
CA ASN A 371 -1.54 54.95 -72.73
C ASN A 371 -1.75 55.08 -74.25
N LEU A 372 -3.00 54.96 -74.70
CA LEU A 372 -3.46 55.43 -76.01
C LEU A 372 -3.24 56.94 -76.06
N ALA A 373 -2.10 57.37 -76.59
CA ALA A 373 -1.94 58.73 -77.05
C ALA A 373 -2.79 58.90 -78.32
N GLY A 374 -4.00 59.41 -78.17
CA GLY A 374 -4.75 59.95 -79.30
C GLY A 374 -4.09 61.24 -79.80
N PRO A 375 -3.95 61.45 -81.12
CA PRO A 375 -3.72 62.78 -81.65
C PRO A 375 -5.06 63.50 -81.73
N GLY A 376 -5.10 64.71 -81.18
CA GLY A 376 -6.22 65.62 -81.29
C GLY A 376 -6.29 66.31 -82.66
N ARG A 377 -7.53 66.73 -82.96
CA ARG A 377 -8.04 67.52 -84.08
C ARG A 377 -8.31 66.79 -85.38
#